data_AF-A0A6B3P4I9-F1
#
_entry.id   AF-A0A6B3P4I9-F1
#
_cell.length_a   1.000
_cell.length_b   1.000
_cell.length_c   1.000
_cell.angle_alpha   90.00
_cell.angle_beta   90.00
_cell.angle_gamma   90.00
#
_symmetry.space_group_name_H-M   'P 1'
#
loop_
_entity.id
_entity.type
_entity.pdbx_description
1 polymer ?
#
loop_
_entity_poly.entity_id
_entity_poly.type
_entity_poly.pdbx_seq_one_letter_code
_entity_poly.pdbx_strand_id
1 'polypeptide(L)'
;MKKVLIIDTSILCVYLGVPGKETCGSEGNKWDKVKVYEILEKEEKAKTIFVLPLATIIETGNHIAQANSKRYEIAKELGNLMKLTADNQTPWAAFIEQSKLWDAENLKDLADEFPKIITKILGEYSRLPYAHGNLERKFIVGEDHKNYLLLTVGYLKGKRVHGCVVHLEIINEKIWIHEDGLEDGIALDLVMAGIPKNKIVLGFHPPEVRHLTEFAVN
;
A
#
# COMPACT_ATOMS: atom_id res chain seq x y z
N MET A 1 -8.23 -26.12 -6.93
CA MET A 1 -8.14 -25.10 -5.87
C MET A 1 -9.43 -24.31 -5.84
N LYS A 2 -9.99 -24.02 -4.66
CA LYS A 2 -11.08 -23.04 -4.56
C LYS A 2 -10.50 -21.65 -4.79
N LYS A 3 -11.19 -20.81 -5.56
CA LYS A 3 -10.79 -19.42 -5.77
C LYS A 3 -10.87 -18.67 -4.45
N VAL A 4 -9.91 -17.80 -4.19
CA VAL A 4 -9.87 -16.94 -2.99
C VAL A 4 -9.94 -15.49 -3.44
N LEU A 5 -10.77 -14.70 -2.79
CA LEU A 5 -10.92 -13.26 -3.02
C LEU A 5 -10.59 -12.53 -1.73
N ILE A 6 -9.51 -11.74 -1.78
CA ILE A 6 -9.07 -10.90 -0.66
C ILE A 6 -9.78 -9.55 -0.77
N ILE A 7 -10.48 -9.16 0.29
CA ILE A 7 -11.21 -7.90 0.34
C ILE A 7 -10.27 -6.78 0.81
N ASP A 8 -10.02 -5.82 -0.09
CA ASP A 8 -9.26 -4.61 0.21
C ASP A 8 -10.09 -3.57 1.00
N THR A 9 -9.41 -2.70 1.75
CA THR A 9 -10.00 -1.58 2.51
C THR A 9 -10.91 -0.70 1.65
N SER A 10 -10.48 -0.34 0.45
CA SER A 10 -11.26 0.55 -0.43
C SER A 10 -12.56 -0.12 -0.89
N ILE A 11 -12.50 -1.40 -1.26
CA ILE A 11 -13.67 -2.19 -1.67
C ILE A 11 -14.62 -2.39 -0.49
N LEU A 12 -14.10 -2.64 0.72
CA LEU A 12 -14.94 -2.79 1.91
C LEU A 12 -15.62 -1.47 2.29
N CYS A 13 -14.92 -0.34 2.20
CA CYS A 13 -15.51 0.98 2.43
C CYS A 13 -16.65 1.28 1.45
N VAL A 14 -16.49 0.94 0.17
CA VAL A 14 -17.54 1.07 -0.85
C VAL A 14 -18.72 0.14 -0.54
N TYR A 15 -18.44 -1.12 -0.21
CA TYR A 15 -19.46 -2.12 0.14
C TYR A 15 -20.33 -1.66 1.32
N LEU A 16 -19.68 -1.20 2.39
CA LEU A 16 -20.32 -0.68 3.60
C LEU A 16 -20.95 0.71 3.41
N GLY A 17 -20.63 1.42 2.31
CA GLY A 17 -21.12 2.77 2.06
C GLY A 17 -20.58 3.80 3.07
N VAL A 18 -19.28 3.73 3.38
CA VAL A 18 -18.59 4.70 4.25
C VAL A 18 -18.65 6.09 3.62
N PRO A 19 -19.16 7.12 4.33
CA PRO A 19 -19.24 8.49 3.81
C PRO A 19 -17.90 9.03 3.32
N GLY A 20 -17.87 9.56 2.10
CA GLY A 20 -16.64 10.04 1.44
C GLY A 20 -15.77 8.94 0.82
N LYS A 21 -16.23 7.68 0.86
CA LYS A 21 -15.58 6.50 0.28
C LYS A 21 -16.59 5.61 -0.46
N GLU A 22 -17.65 6.22 -1.00
CA GLU A 22 -18.72 5.52 -1.73
C GLU A 22 -18.28 4.96 -3.09
N THR A 23 -17.12 5.42 -3.59
CA THR A 23 -16.50 4.89 -4.80
C THR A 23 -14.98 4.79 -4.66
N CYS A 24 -14.34 3.85 -5.35
CA CYS A 24 -12.88 3.75 -5.45
C CYS A 24 -12.42 3.45 -6.89
N GLY A 25 -11.11 3.45 -7.13
CA GLY A 25 -10.51 3.21 -8.45
C GLY A 25 -10.33 4.48 -9.30
N SER A 26 -9.65 4.33 -10.43
CA SER A 26 -9.36 5.42 -11.39
C SER A 26 -10.56 5.70 -12.31
N GLU A 27 -10.53 6.81 -13.06
CA GLU A 27 -11.64 7.21 -13.94
C GLU A 27 -12.04 6.14 -14.97
N GLY A 28 -11.08 5.34 -15.47
CA GLY A 28 -11.34 4.24 -16.39
C GLY A 28 -11.76 2.92 -15.73
N ASN A 29 -11.68 2.82 -14.40
CA ASN A 29 -12.04 1.62 -13.65
C ASN A 29 -12.65 1.99 -12.29
N LYS A 30 -13.72 2.77 -12.32
CA LYS A 30 -14.44 3.17 -11.12
C LYS A 30 -15.22 1.99 -10.53
N TRP A 31 -15.23 1.90 -9.22
CA TRP A 31 -15.98 0.92 -8.43
C TRP A 31 -16.95 1.67 -7.56
N ASP A 32 -18.24 1.43 -7.77
CA ASP A 32 -19.32 1.91 -6.93
C ASP A 32 -19.97 0.74 -6.19
N LYS A 33 -20.93 1.07 -5.33
CA LYS A 33 -21.63 0.08 -4.53
C LYS A 33 -22.25 -1.01 -5.41
N VAL A 34 -22.94 -0.63 -6.50
CA VAL A 34 -23.61 -1.57 -7.41
C VAL A 34 -22.62 -2.58 -7.98
N LYS A 35 -21.52 -2.10 -8.57
CA LYS A 35 -20.49 -2.96 -9.18
C LYS A 35 -19.85 -3.90 -8.15
N VAL A 36 -19.58 -3.43 -6.93
CA VAL A 36 -19.02 -4.27 -5.86
C VAL A 36 -20.00 -5.39 -5.49
N TYR A 37 -21.29 -5.08 -5.29
CA TYR A 37 -22.29 -6.10 -4.96
C TYR A 37 -22.44 -7.15 -6.07
N GLU A 38 -22.54 -6.73 -7.33
CA GLU A 38 -22.68 -7.65 -8.46
C GLU A 38 -21.51 -8.65 -8.55
N ILE A 39 -20.29 -8.17 -8.31
CA ILE A 39 -19.09 -9.01 -8.33
C ILE A 39 -19.07 -9.95 -7.14
N LEU A 40 -19.34 -9.48 -5.92
CA LEU A 40 -19.37 -10.34 -4.74
C LEU A 40 -20.46 -11.41 -4.85
N GLU A 41 -21.65 -11.08 -5.33
CA GLU A 41 -22.74 -12.04 -5.52
C GLU A 41 -22.38 -13.10 -6.57
N LYS A 42 -21.74 -12.68 -7.68
CA LYS A 42 -21.24 -13.60 -8.71
C LYS A 42 -20.19 -14.57 -8.14
N GLU A 43 -19.26 -14.07 -7.34
CA GLU A 43 -18.19 -14.87 -6.75
C GLU A 43 -18.71 -15.80 -5.65
N GLU A 44 -19.69 -15.37 -4.87
CA GLU A 44 -20.37 -16.21 -3.88
C GLU A 44 -21.08 -17.39 -4.56
N LYS A 45 -21.81 -17.14 -5.67
CA LYS A 45 -22.42 -18.20 -6.51
C LYS A 45 -21.38 -19.16 -7.08
N ALA A 46 -20.18 -18.66 -7.40
CA ALA A 46 -19.05 -19.47 -7.84
C ALA A 46 -18.35 -20.25 -6.70
N LYS A 47 -18.84 -20.14 -5.46
CA LYS A 47 -18.27 -20.76 -4.25
C LYS A 47 -16.83 -20.30 -3.99
N THR A 48 -16.50 -19.07 -4.37
CA THR A 48 -15.25 -18.38 -4.03
C THR A 48 -15.19 -18.14 -2.52
N ILE A 49 -14.02 -18.31 -1.93
CA ILE A 49 -13.78 -18.02 -0.51
C ILE A 49 -13.42 -16.54 -0.37
N PHE A 50 -14.09 -15.84 0.54
CA PHE A 50 -13.82 -14.44 0.85
C PHE A 50 -12.92 -14.35 2.09
N VAL A 51 -11.89 -13.54 1.96
CA VAL A 51 -10.89 -13.32 2.99
C VAL A 51 -10.96 -11.86 3.37
N LEU A 52 -11.20 -11.60 4.66
CA LEU A 52 -11.18 -10.26 5.24
C LEU A 52 -9.88 -10.08 6.03
N PRO A 53 -8.90 -9.32 5.52
CA PRO A 53 -7.65 -9.07 6.22
C PRO A 53 -7.83 -8.30 7.53
N LEU A 54 -6.96 -8.53 8.52
CA LEU A 54 -6.95 -7.71 9.75
C LEU A 54 -6.74 -6.23 9.44
N ALA A 55 -5.78 -5.93 8.54
CA ALA A 55 -5.48 -4.57 8.12
C ALA A 55 -6.72 -3.89 7.54
N THR A 56 -7.45 -4.59 6.65
CA THR A 56 -8.73 -4.13 6.10
C THR A 56 -9.74 -3.79 7.20
N ILE A 57 -9.90 -4.66 8.21
CA ILE A 57 -10.83 -4.39 9.33
C ILE A 57 -10.41 -3.15 10.13
N ILE A 58 -9.13 -3.04 10.47
CA ILE A 58 -8.59 -1.92 11.26
C ILE A 58 -8.72 -0.60 10.48
N GLU A 59 -8.33 -0.59 9.21
CA GLU A 59 -8.36 0.59 8.36
C GLU A 59 -9.79 1.03 8.04
N THR A 60 -10.68 0.10 7.70
CA THR A 60 -12.10 0.40 7.52
C THR A 60 -12.73 0.88 8.83
N GLY A 61 -12.38 0.29 9.98
CA GLY A 61 -12.80 0.78 11.29
C GLY A 61 -12.36 2.22 11.57
N ASN A 62 -11.12 2.56 11.24
CA ASN A 62 -10.60 3.93 11.33
C ASN A 62 -11.37 4.89 10.39
N HIS A 63 -11.62 4.50 9.14
CA HIS A 63 -12.43 5.31 8.22
C HIS A 63 -13.86 5.53 8.71
N ILE A 64 -14.51 4.51 9.28
CA ILE A 64 -15.85 4.64 9.89
C ILE A 64 -15.81 5.61 11.07
N ALA A 65 -14.80 5.52 11.94
CA ALA A 65 -14.68 6.42 13.09
C ALA A 65 -14.56 7.90 12.68
N GLN A 66 -13.87 8.16 11.55
CA GLN A 66 -13.64 9.48 10.97
C GLN A 66 -14.77 9.96 10.05
N ALA A 67 -15.73 9.10 9.70
CA ALA A 67 -16.81 9.47 8.79
C ALA A 67 -17.74 10.55 9.38
N ASN A 68 -18.20 11.46 8.52
CA ASN A 68 -19.03 12.60 8.93
C ASN A 68 -20.47 12.22 9.35
N SER A 69 -20.91 11.00 9.04
CA SER A 69 -22.27 10.51 9.29
C SER A 69 -22.31 8.98 9.34
N LYS A 70 -23.45 8.37 9.70
CA LYS A 70 -23.72 6.91 9.67
C LYS A 70 -22.76 5.98 10.43
N ARG A 71 -21.83 6.53 11.22
CA ARG A 71 -20.77 5.78 11.92
C ARG A 71 -21.27 4.56 12.69
N TYR A 72 -22.33 4.71 13.48
CA TYR A 72 -22.87 3.63 14.31
C TYR A 72 -23.49 2.50 13.48
N GLU A 73 -24.26 2.85 12.46
CA GLU A 73 -24.89 1.88 11.54
C GLU A 73 -23.82 1.07 10.82
N ILE A 74 -22.82 1.75 10.25
CA ILE A 74 -21.77 1.10 9.47
C ILE A 74 -20.83 0.29 10.37
N ALA A 75 -20.52 0.77 11.57
CA ALA A 75 -19.75 0.00 12.56
C ALA A 75 -20.48 -1.29 12.96
N LYS A 76 -21.82 -1.27 13.03
CA LYS A 76 -22.62 -2.46 13.31
C LYS A 76 -22.54 -3.46 12.14
N GLU A 77 -22.58 -2.99 10.91
CA GLU A 77 -22.41 -3.84 9.72
C GLU A 77 -21.01 -4.45 9.63
N LEU A 78 -19.96 -3.66 9.85
CA LEU A 78 -18.58 -4.16 9.94
C LEU A 78 -18.45 -5.21 11.06
N GLY A 79 -19.05 -4.94 12.23
CA GLY A 79 -19.07 -5.88 13.35
C GLY A 79 -19.77 -7.20 13.02
N ASN A 80 -20.80 -7.19 12.16
CA ASN A 80 -21.42 -8.42 11.67
C ASN A 80 -20.47 -9.18 10.73
N LEU A 81 -19.82 -8.51 9.78
CA LEU A 81 -18.83 -9.15 8.89
C LEU A 81 -17.67 -9.78 9.66
N MET A 82 -17.19 -9.12 10.72
CA MET A 82 -16.15 -9.67 11.60
C MET A 82 -16.60 -10.96 12.29
N LYS A 83 -17.87 -11.03 12.74
CA LYS A 83 -18.43 -12.27 13.32
C LYS A 83 -18.54 -13.39 12.29
N LEU A 84 -19.09 -13.10 11.10
CA LEU A 84 -19.17 -14.06 10.00
C LEU A 84 -17.78 -14.64 9.65
N THR A 85 -16.77 -13.77 9.60
CA THR A 85 -15.37 -14.16 9.35
C THR A 85 -14.82 -14.99 10.49
N ALA A 86 -15.01 -14.58 11.75
CA ALA A 86 -14.53 -15.32 12.92
C ALA A 86 -15.16 -16.72 13.03
N ASP A 87 -16.44 -16.84 12.68
CA ASP A 87 -17.22 -18.08 12.74
C ASP A 87 -17.03 -18.99 11.51
N ASN A 88 -16.15 -18.60 10.56
CA ASN A 88 -15.91 -19.32 9.30
C ASN A 88 -17.19 -19.54 8.46
N GLN A 89 -18.11 -18.57 8.49
CA GLN A 89 -19.39 -18.68 7.81
C GLN A 89 -19.22 -18.38 6.32
N THR A 90 -19.46 -19.40 5.48
CA THR A 90 -19.39 -19.29 4.01
C THR A 90 -20.18 -18.06 3.51
N PRO A 91 -19.59 -17.21 2.65
CA PRO A 91 -18.30 -17.37 1.94
C PRO A 91 -17.04 -16.96 2.72
N TRP A 92 -17.16 -16.44 3.95
CA TRP A 92 -16.05 -15.87 4.73
C TRP A 92 -15.18 -16.92 5.44
N ALA A 93 -13.86 -16.86 5.23
CA ALA A 93 -12.90 -17.74 5.88
C ALA A 93 -12.45 -17.26 7.26
N ALA A 94 -12.20 -18.20 8.17
CA ALA A 94 -11.69 -17.96 9.51
C ALA A 94 -10.35 -17.20 9.53
N PHE A 95 -10.29 -16.21 10.42
CA PHE A 95 -9.14 -15.33 10.64
C PHE A 95 -7.84 -16.04 11.05
N ILE A 96 -7.95 -17.23 11.64
CA ILE A 96 -6.84 -17.96 12.30
C ILE A 96 -5.75 -18.41 11.31
N GLU A 97 -6.04 -18.47 10.01
CA GLU A 97 -5.03 -18.80 8.99
C GLU A 97 -4.15 -17.60 8.59
N GLN A 98 -4.60 -16.36 8.83
CA GLN A 98 -3.83 -15.14 8.55
C GLN A 98 -2.92 -14.71 9.72
N SER A 99 -3.26 -15.07 10.96
CA SER A 99 -2.48 -14.65 12.14
C SER A 99 -1.05 -15.19 12.14
N LYS A 100 -0.78 -16.28 11.42
CA LYS A 100 0.57 -16.79 11.16
C LYS A 100 1.42 -15.94 10.21
N LEU A 101 0.82 -15.09 9.37
CA LEU A 101 1.57 -14.21 8.45
C LEU A 101 1.99 -12.90 9.12
N TRP A 102 1.35 -12.55 10.23
CA TRP A 102 1.49 -11.26 10.90
C TRP A 102 1.87 -11.41 12.38
N ASP A 103 2.36 -12.58 12.78
CA ASP A 103 2.97 -12.71 14.09
C ASP A 103 4.27 -11.91 14.17
N ALA A 104 4.73 -11.67 15.40
CA ALA A 104 5.87 -10.80 15.63
C ALA A 104 7.16 -11.27 14.94
N GLU A 105 7.28 -12.56 14.60
CA GLU A 105 8.45 -13.09 13.92
C GLU A 105 8.37 -12.81 12.41
N ASN A 106 7.24 -13.11 11.79
CA ASN A 106 7.03 -12.82 10.37
C ASN A 106 7.04 -11.31 10.07
N LEU A 107 6.64 -10.47 11.04
CA LEU A 107 6.73 -9.01 10.91
C LEU A 107 8.18 -8.52 10.90
N LYS A 108 9.04 -9.13 11.74
CA LYS A 108 10.48 -8.84 11.76
C LYS A 108 11.16 -9.36 10.51
N ASP A 109 10.81 -10.57 10.07
CA ASP A 109 11.32 -11.14 8.82
C ASP A 109 10.98 -10.23 7.63
N LEU A 110 9.74 -9.75 7.55
CA LEU A 110 9.32 -8.79 6.52
C LEU A 110 10.08 -7.45 6.63
N ALA A 111 10.31 -6.94 7.85
CA ALA A 111 11.09 -5.73 8.08
C ALA A 111 12.57 -5.91 7.63
N ASP A 112 13.15 -7.08 7.86
CA ASP A 112 14.50 -7.45 7.42
C ASP A 112 14.60 -7.62 5.88
N GLU A 113 13.47 -7.83 5.20
CA GLU A 113 13.41 -7.87 3.74
C GLU A 113 13.38 -6.49 3.08
N PHE A 114 12.89 -5.44 3.77
CA PHE A 114 12.78 -4.09 3.20
C PHE A 114 14.13 -3.56 2.69
N PRO A 115 15.24 -3.62 3.45
CA PRO A 115 16.56 -3.24 2.96
C PRO A 115 16.97 -3.95 1.66
N LYS A 116 16.68 -5.26 1.55
CA LYS A 116 17.04 -6.06 0.38
C LYS A 116 16.23 -5.63 -0.84
N ILE A 117 14.93 -5.42 -0.67
CA ILE A 117 14.01 -5.00 -1.72
C ILE A 117 14.39 -3.60 -2.23
N ILE A 118 14.57 -2.63 -1.33
CA ILE A 118 14.97 -1.26 -1.68
C ILE A 118 16.33 -1.26 -2.41
N THR A 119 17.32 -1.98 -1.87
CA THR A 119 18.66 -2.07 -2.47
C THR A 119 18.61 -2.66 -3.86
N LYS A 120 17.76 -3.66 -4.09
CA LYS A 120 17.56 -4.26 -5.41
C LYS A 120 16.97 -3.24 -6.39
N ILE A 121 15.84 -2.62 -6.05
CA ILE A 121 15.13 -1.67 -6.93
C ILE A 121 16.03 -0.48 -7.27
N LEU A 122 16.57 0.21 -6.26
CA LEU A 122 17.42 1.38 -6.50
C LEU A 122 18.76 1.02 -7.15
N GLY A 123 19.28 -0.18 -6.89
CA GLY A 123 20.44 -0.71 -7.60
C GLY A 123 20.17 -0.98 -9.09
N GLU A 124 18.97 -1.38 -9.46
CA GLU A 124 18.55 -1.50 -10.86
C GLU A 124 18.48 -0.12 -11.52
N TYR A 125 17.82 0.86 -10.87
CA TYR A 125 17.78 2.23 -11.36
C TYR A 125 19.17 2.85 -11.49
N SER A 126 20.09 2.59 -10.57
CA SER A 126 21.44 3.16 -10.61
C SER A 126 22.28 2.66 -11.79
N ARG A 127 21.91 1.52 -12.39
CA ARG A 127 22.59 0.95 -13.56
C ARG A 127 22.09 1.48 -14.89
N LEU A 128 20.94 2.17 -14.93
CA LEU A 128 20.43 2.69 -16.20
C LEU A 128 21.24 3.93 -16.62
N PRO A 129 21.76 3.97 -17.85
CA PRO A 129 22.51 5.11 -18.36
C PRO A 129 21.59 6.29 -18.69
N TYR A 130 22.12 7.51 -18.61
CA TYR A 130 21.45 8.67 -19.21
C TYR A 130 21.64 8.68 -20.72
N ALA A 131 20.58 9.01 -21.47
CA ALA A 131 20.64 9.11 -22.93
C ALA A 131 21.53 10.27 -23.42
N HIS A 132 21.71 11.31 -22.60
CA HIS A 132 22.43 12.53 -22.95
C HIS A 132 23.23 13.09 -21.77
N GLY A 133 24.35 13.75 -22.08
CA GLY A 133 25.22 14.37 -21.10
C GLY A 133 26.22 13.40 -20.47
N ASN A 134 27.19 13.93 -19.72
CA ASN A 134 28.10 13.13 -18.92
C ASN A 134 27.55 13.07 -17.50
N LEU A 135 26.50 12.26 -17.31
CA LEU A 135 25.77 12.11 -16.06
C LEU A 135 25.90 10.68 -15.54
N GLU A 136 26.08 10.55 -14.24
CA GLU A 136 26.14 9.28 -13.54
C GLU A 136 25.07 9.22 -12.47
N ARG A 137 24.60 8.00 -12.19
CA ARG A 137 23.79 7.72 -11.01
C ARG A 137 24.68 7.21 -9.89
N LYS A 138 24.60 7.83 -8.72
CA LYS A 138 25.25 7.34 -7.50
C LYS A 138 24.18 6.81 -6.57
N PHE A 139 24.23 5.51 -6.29
CA PHE A 139 23.39 4.91 -5.27
C PHE A 139 24.16 4.85 -3.96
N ILE A 140 23.58 5.40 -2.91
CA ILE A 140 24.15 5.53 -1.57
C ILE A 140 23.21 4.82 -0.59
N VAL A 141 23.78 3.94 0.22
CA VAL A 141 23.08 3.23 1.28
C VAL A 141 23.74 3.61 2.60
N GLY A 142 22.95 4.06 3.57
CA GLY A 142 23.42 4.31 4.94
C GLY A 142 23.91 3.02 5.57
N GLU A 143 24.94 3.11 6.40
CA GLU A 143 25.55 1.95 7.08
C GLU A 143 24.53 1.19 7.96
N ASP A 144 23.58 1.92 8.54
CA ASP A 144 22.47 1.37 9.33
C ASP A 144 21.35 0.76 8.48
N HIS A 145 21.48 0.78 7.15
CA HIS A 145 20.47 0.33 6.20
C HIS A 145 19.10 1.02 6.38
N LYS A 146 19.08 2.24 6.92
CA LYS A 146 17.83 3.02 7.03
C LYS A 146 17.68 4.02 5.90
N ASN A 147 18.76 4.65 5.46
CA ASN A 147 18.72 5.71 4.45
C ASN A 147 19.22 5.21 3.08
N TYR A 148 18.48 5.53 2.03
CA TYR A 148 18.78 5.13 0.66
C TYR A 148 18.61 6.31 -0.30
N LEU A 149 19.67 6.70 -0.97
CA LEU A 149 19.66 7.85 -1.88
C LEU A 149 20.14 7.44 -3.27
N LEU A 150 19.39 7.85 -4.29
CA LEU A 150 19.79 7.81 -5.68
C LEU A 150 20.07 9.22 -6.16
N LEU A 151 21.34 9.55 -6.43
CA LEU A 151 21.76 10.87 -6.90
C LEU A 151 22.07 10.87 -8.40
N THR A 152 21.75 11.97 -9.07
CA THR A 152 22.32 12.32 -10.38
C THR A 152 23.53 13.23 -10.17
N VAL A 153 24.68 12.84 -10.71
CA VAL A 153 25.92 13.60 -10.61
C VAL A 153 26.60 13.68 -11.96
N GLY A 154 26.89 14.88 -12.45
CA GLY A 154 27.70 15.05 -13.66
C GLY A 154 27.64 16.44 -14.27
N TYR A 155 27.78 16.53 -15.59
CA TYR A 155 27.65 17.76 -16.37
C TYR A 155 26.71 17.56 -17.56
N LEU A 156 25.81 18.51 -17.74
CA LEU A 156 24.90 18.56 -18.88
C LEU A 156 24.95 19.95 -19.50
N LYS A 157 25.32 20.03 -20.80
CA LYS A 157 25.42 21.29 -21.57
C LYS A 157 26.25 22.38 -20.86
N GLY A 158 27.40 22.00 -20.31
CA GLY A 158 28.31 22.90 -19.59
C GLY A 158 27.86 23.31 -18.18
N LYS A 159 26.70 22.83 -17.70
CA LYS A 159 26.21 23.08 -16.34
C LYS A 159 26.42 21.87 -15.46
N ARG A 160 26.84 22.13 -14.21
CA ARG A 160 26.96 21.10 -13.17
C ARG A 160 25.57 20.57 -12.80
N VAL A 161 25.43 19.25 -12.76
CA VAL A 161 24.25 18.56 -12.24
C VAL A 161 24.65 17.80 -10.98
N HIS A 162 23.95 18.07 -9.89
CA HIS A 162 24.08 17.38 -8.61
C HIS A 162 22.73 17.46 -7.89
N GLY A 163 21.98 16.37 -7.89
CA GLY A 163 20.62 16.36 -7.32
C GLY A 163 20.18 14.97 -6.89
N CYS A 164 19.35 14.92 -5.85
CA CYS A 164 18.70 13.70 -5.40
C CYS A 164 17.51 13.39 -6.31
N VAL A 165 17.44 12.15 -6.81
CA VAL A 165 16.34 11.65 -7.64
C VAL A 165 15.36 10.87 -6.78
N VAL A 166 15.85 10.00 -5.90
CA VAL A 166 15.01 9.25 -4.97
C VAL A 166 15.69 9.26 -3.60
N HIS A 167 14.91 9.54 -2.55
CA HIS A 167 15.34 9.41 -1.16
C HIS A 167 14.32 8.58 -0.39
N LEU A 168 14.74 7.41 0.09
CA LEU A 168 13.96 6.55 0.96
C LEU A 168 14.58 6.46 2.35
N GLU A 169 13.74 6.38 3.38
CA GLU A 169 14.16 6.13 4.75
C GLU A 169 13.27 5.07 5.42
N ILE A 170 13.83 4.18 6.22
CA ILE A 170 13.06 3.26 7.07
C ILE A 170 12.87 3.87 8.46
N ILE A 171 11.64 4.31 8.76
CA ILE A 171 11.25 4.87 10.06
C ILE A 171 10.06 4.08 10.59
N ASN A 172 10.13 3.64 11.85
CA ASN A 172 9.04 2.90 12.53
C ASN A 172 8.47 1.74 11.69
N GLU A 173 9.37 0.93 11.11
CA GLU A 173 9.02 -0.22 10.25
C GLU A 173 8.25 0.16 8.97
N LYS A 174 8.37 1.40 8.50
CA LYS A 174 7.76 1.88 7.26
C LYS A 174 8.80 2.54 6.37
N ILE A 175 8.59 2.43 5.06
CA ILE A 175 9.41 3.07 4.04
C ILE A 175 8.84 4.46 3.77
N TRP A 176 9.57 5.47 4.19
CA TRP A 176 9.29 6.87 3.91
C TRP A 176 9.93 7.28 2.60
N ILE A 177 9.12 7.80 1.67
CA ILE A 177 9.57 8.35 0.40
C ILE A 177 9.69 9.87 0.59
N HIS A 178 10.91 10.36 0.80
CA HIS A 178 11.18 11.78 1.03
C HIS A 178 11.32 12.59 -0.26
N GLU A 179 11.76 11.94 -1.33
CA GLU A 179 11.89 12.50 -2.68
C GLU A 179 11.64 11.39 -3.70
N ASP A 180 10.86 11.69 -4.74
CA ASP A 180 10.61 10.78 -5.87
C ASP A 180 10.55 11.55 -7.19
N GLY A 181 11.65 11.47 -7.94
CA GLY A 181 11.81 12.05 -9.27
C GLY A 181 11.71 11.04 -10.41
N LEU A 182 11.18 9.84 -10.15
CA LEU A 182 10.91 8.85 -11.20
C LEU A 182 9.58 9.16 -11.91
N GLU A 183 9.46 8.76 -13.19
CA GLU A 183 8.26 9.01 -14.00
C GLU A 183 7.06 8.18 -13.52
N ASP A 184 7.26 6.88 -13.29
CA ASP A 184 6.21 5.96 -12.83
C ASP A 184 6.08 5.90 -11.28
N GLY A 185 7.02 6.52 -10.57
CA GLY A 185 7.05 6.63 -9.11
C GLY A 185 7.55 5.38 -8.38
N ILE A 186 8.45 5.57 -7.40
CA ILE A 186 9.05 4.48 -6.62
C ILE A 186 8.02 3.73 -5.74
N ALA A 187 6.92 4.39 -5.37
CA ALA A 187 5.86 3.79 -4.56
C ALA A 187 5.21 2.59 -5.26
N LEU A 188 5.04 2.66 -6.58
CA LEU A 188 4.46 1.57 -7.37
C LEU A 188 5.41 0.37 -7.43
N ASP A 189 6.70 0.61 -7.64
CA ASP A 189 7.73 -0.44 -7.66
C ASP A 189 7.80 -1.19 -6.33
N LEU A 190 7.71 -0.48 -5.20
CA LEU A 190 7.67 -1.08 -3.87
C LEU A 190 6.45 -1.99 -3.70
N VAL A 191 5.27 -1.55 -4.15
CA VAL A 191 4.05 -2.36 -4.11
C VAL A 191 4.18 -3.60 -5.01
N MET A 192 4.71 -3.44 -6.22
CA MET A 192 4.95 -4.56 -7.14
C MET A 192 5.96 -5.56 -6.58
N ALA A 193 6.92 -5.11 -5.76
CA ALA A 193 7.87 -5.95 -5.04
C ALA A 193 7.27 -6.62 -3.79
N GLY A 194 5.99 -6.39 -3.49
CA GLY A 194 5.26 -7.04 -2.40
C GLY A 194 5.16 -6.21 -1.12
N ILE A 195 5.63 -4.96 -1.10
CA ILE A 195 5.49 -4.09 0.08
C ILE A 195 4.04 -3.60 0.18
N PRO A 196 3.34 -3.84 1.31
CA PRO A 196 1.99 -3.33 1.49
C PRO A 196 1.95 -1.79 1.50
N LYS A 197 0.90 -1.18 0.93
CA LYS A 197 0.75 0.29 0.89
C LYS A 197 0.76 0.94 2.28
N ASN A 198 0.26 0.26 3.31
CA ASN A 198 0.28 0.74 4.69
C ASN A 198 1.65 0.66 5.40
N LYS A 199 2.66 0.11 4.71
CA LYS A 199 4.08 0.14 5.09
C LYS A 199 4.88 1.19 4.31
N ILE A 200 4.23 1.97 3.46
CA ILE A 200 4.85 3.04 2.65
C ILE A 200 4.24 4.38 3.06
N VAL A 201 5.07 5.39 3.28
CA VAL A 201 4.64 6.77 3.59
C VAL A 201 5.15 7.70 2.50
N LEU A 202 4.25 8.48 1.90
CA LEU A 202 4.61 9.54 0.95
C LEU A 202 5.12 10.77 1.71
N GLY A 203 6.38 10.72 2.16
CA GLY A 203 7.02 11.73 3.00
C GLY A 203 7.10 13.11 2.35
N PHE A 204 7.26 13.17 1.02
CA PHE A 204 7.25 14.40 0.24
C PHE A 204 5.90 15.15 0.26
N HIS A 205 4.81 14.47 0.62
CA HIS A 205 3.52 15.13 0.84
C HIS A 205 3.41 15.73 2.25
N PRO A 206 2.82 16.92 2.39
CA PRO A 206 2.49 17.50 3.70
C PRO A 206 1.65 16.52 4.55
N PRO A 207 1.90 16.39 5.87
CA PRO A 207 1.19 15.45 6.74
C PRO A 207 -0.34 15.54 6.61
N GLU A 208 -0.86 16.75 6.48
CA GLU A 208 -2.28 17.05 6.36
C GLU A 208 -2.92 16.55 5.07
N VAL A 209 -2.18 16.18 4.02
CA VAL A 209 -2.78 15.61 2.79
C VAL A 209 -2.53 14.12 2.64
N ARG A 210 -1.65 13.50 3.44
CA ARG A 210 -1.33 12.07 3.32
C ARG A 210 -2.54 11.17 3.53
N HIS A 211 -3.49 11.59 4.38
CA HIS A 211 -4.74 10.87 4.64
C HIS A 211 -5.68 10.79 3.41
N LEU A 212 -5.46 11.64 2.40
CA LEU A 212 -6.17 11.61 1.12
C LEU A 212 -5.58 10.59 0.15
N THR A 213 -4.39 10.07 0.44
CA THR A 213 -3.70 9.05 -0.36
C THR A 213 -4.14 7.65 0.08
N GLU A 214 -3.73 6.64 -0.69
CA GLU A 214 -3.93 5.22 -0.35
C GLU A 214 -2.75 4.60 0.44
N PHE A 215 -1.79 5.43 0.85
CA PHE A 215 -0.59 5.03 1.59
C PHE A 215 -0.70 5.40 3.07
N ALA A 216 0.27 4.96 3.88
CA ALA A 216 0.30 5.30 5.30
C ALA A 216 0.52 6.81 5.54
N VAL A 217 -0.07 7.31 6.62
CA VAL A 217 0.03 8.72 7.05
C VAL A 217 1.35 9.01 7.78
N ASN A 218 1.79 8.05 8.60
CA ASN A 218 3.02 8.05 9.42
C ASN A 218 3.60 6.64 9.45
#